data_AF-F9LYG7-F1
#
_entry.id   AF-F9LYG7-F1
#
_cell.length_a   1.000
_cell.length_b   1.000
_cell.length_c   1.000
_cell.angle_alpha   90.00
_cell.angle_beta   90.00
_cell.angle_gamma   90.00
#
_symmetry.space_group_name_H-M   'P 1'
#
loop_
_entity.id
_entity.type
_entity.pdbx_description
1 polymer ?
#
loop_
_entity_poly.entity_id
_entity_poly.type
_entity_poly.pdbx_seq_one_letter_code
_entity_poly.pdbx_strand_id
1 'polypeptide(L)'
;MYHLPTNYFNTCVEYLLADFDKTLFEKSQGHSSKLFLAKRLISKVSQSCSLEMYNKLEEQIIHYVSPEAKQRLARRIERNKSQDDYRVYWPFWGSLQYELLSVLPKERISNEVIDLLKVLERSNSFPDSFYGSHCGSVVSPLQGKNISPKTWRNILISPKGETKCRWDSKRKIFIESSPRELAIDFRSTVSKNPKEYVSLFLNLSSNHKINEHYIDGLLGDCRLRKNSRYYFK
;
A
#
# COMPACT_ATOMS: atom_id res chain seq x y z
N MET A 1 9.58 -18.56 -12.61
CA MET A 1 10.94 -18.36 -13.18
C MET A 1 11.85 -19.59 -13.00
N TYR A 2 11.32 -20.83 -13.03
CA TYR A 2 12.17 -22.03 -12.88
C TYR A 2 12.86 -22.47 -14.19
N HIS A 3 12.51 -21.87 -15.33
CA HIS A 3 13.00 -22.28 -16.66
C HIS A 3 13.41 -21.10 -17.55
N LEU A 4 13.95 -20.00 -16.99
CA LEU A 4 14.50 -18.94 -17.84
C LEU A 4 15.86 -19.42 -18.39
N PRO A 5 16.01 -19.63 -19.71
CA PRO A 5 17.26 -20.09 -20.28
C PRO A 5 18.34 -19.01 -20.21
N THR A 6 19.60 -19.40 -20.02
CA THR A 6 20.72 -18.48 -19.78
C THR A 6 21.01 -17.53 -20.96
N ASN A 7 20.69 -17.93 -22.19
CA ASN A 7 20.84 -17.10 -23.39
C ASN A 7 19.97 -15.83 -23.37
N TYR A 8 18.93 -15.75 -22.52
CA TYR A 8 18.10 -14.56 -22.36
C TYR A 8 18.51 -13.66 -21.20
N PHE A 9 19.53 -14.04 -20.42
CA PHE A 9 19.89 -13.28 -19.21
C PHE A 9 20.36 -11.87 -19.53
N ASN A 10 21.16 -11.69 -20.59
CA ASN A 10 21.58 -10.36 -21.03
C ASN A 10 20.36 -9.52 -21.44
N THR A 11 19.44 -10.08 -22.22
CA THR A 11 18.19 -9.40 -22.62
C THR A 11 17.35 -9.00 -21.41
N CYS A 12 17.29 -9.83 -20.37
CA CYS A 12 16.60 -9.47 -19.13
C CYS A 12 17.28 -8.29 -18.41
N VAL A 13 18.62 -8.25 -18.39
CA VAL A 13 19.36 -7.12 -17.82
C VAL A 13 19.13 -5.85 -18.66
N GLU A 14 19.22 -5.95 -19.99
CA GLU A 14 18.93 -4.83 -20.90
C GLU A 14 17.51 -4.27 -20.68
N TYR A 15 16.51 -5.15 -20.54
CA TYR A 15 15.15 -4.75 -20.25
C TYR A 15 15.03 -4.03 -18.90
N LEU A 16 15.69 -4.53 -17.85
CA LEU A 16 15.73 -3.87 -16.54
C LEU A 16 16.38 -2.48 -16.62
N LEU A 17 17.42 -2.34 -17.44
CA LEU A 17 18.16 -1.08 -17.58
C LEU A 17 17.44 -0.05 -18.45
N ALA A 18 16.55 -0.48 -19.36
CA ALA A 18 15.84 0.40 -20.27
C ALA A 18 14.96 1.45 -19.56
N ASP A 19 14.30 1.08 -18.46
CA ASP A 19 13.57 2.00 -17.59
C ASP A 19 13.60 1.49 -16.15
N PHE A 20 14.77 1.62 -15.52
CA PHE A 20 15.06 1.01 -14.23
C PHE A 20 14.06 1.37 -13.12
N ASP A 21 13.52 2.59 -13.09
CA ASP A 21 12.50 2.98 -12.11
C ASP A 21 11.17 2.26 -12.38
N LYS A 22 10.72 2.17 -13.64
CA LYS A 22 9.44 1.51 -13.95
C LYS A 22 9.50 0.00 -13.89
N THR A 23 10.62 -0.61 -14.26
CA THR A 23 10.73 -2.08 -14.37
C THR A 23 10.99 -2.76 -13.03
N LEU A 24 11.53 -2.04 -12.04
CA LEU A 24 11.91 -2.61 -10.74
C LEU A 24 10.71 -2.84 -9.81
N PHE A 25 9.68 -2.00 -9.89
CA PHE A 25 8.56 -2.04 -8.95
C PHE A 25 7.36 -2.76 -9.55
N GLU A 26 7.03 -3.92 -8.99
CA GLU A 26 5.79 -4.60 -9.34
C GLU A 26 4.57 -3.84 -8.77
N LYS A 27 3.62 -3.52 -9.64
CA LYS A 27 2.36 -2.83 -9.30
C LYS A 27 1.14 -3.76 -9.32
N SER A 28 1.30 -4.99 -9.80
CA SER A 28 0.20 -5.84 -10.27
C SER A 28 -0.15 -7.04 -9.37
N GLN A 29 0.67 -7.41 -8.39
CA GLN A 29 0.46 -8.62 -7.60
C GLN A 29 0.57 -8.35 -6.09
N GLY A 30 -0.25 -9.05 -5.30
CA GLY A 30 -0.36 -8.97 -3.83
C GLY A 30 0.85 -9.50 -3.05
N HIS A 31 2.06 -9.26 -3.55
CA HIS A 31 3.30 -9.51 -2.80
C HIS A 31 3.49 -8.44 -1.72
N SER A 32 4.03 -8.85 -0.57
CA SER A 32 4.25 -7.98 0.58
C SER A 32 5.28 -6.87 0.33
N SER A 33 6.11 -7.00 -0.72
CA SER A 33 7.13 -6.01 -1.12
C SER A 33 7.16 -5.84 -2.63
N LYS A 34 7.12 -4.57 -3.08
CA LYS A 34 7.19 -4.18 -4.51
C LYS A 34 8.47 -4.62 -5.21
N LEU A 35 9.52 -4.98 -4.46
CA LEU A 35 10.83 -5.39 -4.97
C LEU A 35 10.98 -6.92 -5.09
N PHE A 36 10.00 -7.71 -4.67
CA PHE A 36 10.15 -9.17 -4.59
C PHE A 36 10.54 -9.82 -5.92
N LEU A 37 9.81 -9.51 -7.01
CA LEU A 37 10.13 -10.06 -8.33
C LEU A 37 11.45 -9.53 -8.88
N ALA A 38 11.73 -8.25 -8.69
CA ALA A 38 13.00 -7.66 -9.12
C ALA A 38 14.19 -8.32 -8.43
N LYS A 39 14.16 -8.49 -7.11
CA LYS A 39 15.21 -9.20 -6.35
C LYS A 39 15.39 -10.62 -6.87
N ARG A 40 14.30 -11.34 -7.12
CA ARG A 40 14.35 -12.72 -7.62
C ARG A 40 14.94 -12.80 -9.04
N LEU A 41 14.55 -11.88 -9.92
CA LEU A 41 15.08 -11.81 -11.29
C LEU A 41 16.56 -11.45 -11.27
N ILE A 42 16.92 -10.36 -10.59
CA ILE A 42 18.30 -9.86 -10.46
C ILE A 42 19.21 -10.97 -9.93
N SER A 43 18.84 -11.59 -8.80
CA SER A 43 19.61 -12.69 -8.20
C SER A 43 19.86 -13.86 -9.16
N LYS A 44 18.94 -14.11 -10.11
CA LYS A 44 19.07 -15.18 -11.09
C LYS A 44 19.92 -14.78 -12.29
N VAL A 45 19.65 -13.63 -12.91
CA VAL A 45 20.34 -13.20 -14.13
C VAL A 45 21.79 -12.82 -13.85
N SER A 46 22.06 -12.25 -12.67
CA SER A 46 23.40 -11.85 -12.23
C SER A 46 24.37 -13.02 -12.06
N GLN A 47 23.88 -14.26 -11.94
CA GLN A 47 24.74 -15.45 -11.81
C GLN A 47 25.49 -15.76 -13.11
N SER A 48 24.91 -15.47 -14.27
CA SER A 48 25.45 -15.96 -15.55
C SER A 48 25.33 -14.97 -16.71
N CYS A 49 24.79 -13.77 -16.51
CA CYS A 49 24.88 -12.71 -17.53
C CYS A 49 26.35 -12.35 -17.79
N SER A 50 26.59 -11.80 -18.99
CA SER A 50 27.94 -11.37 -19.38
C SER A 50 28.52 -10.38 -18.37
N LEU A 51 29.85 -10.31 -18.28
CA LEU A 51 30.53 -9.37 -17.40
C LEU A 51 30.14 -7.92 -17.73
N GLU A 52 30.01 -7.59 -19.02
CA GLU A 52 29.57 -6.26 -19.45
C GLU A 52 28.17 -5.90 -18.92
N MET A 53 27.19 -6.80 -19.05
CA MET A 53 25.83 -6.53 -18.56
C MET A 53 25.76 -6.53 -17.04
N TYR A 54 26.53 -7.40 -16.39
CA TYR A 54 26.66 -7.41 -14.94
C TYR A 54 27.17 -6.07 -14.41
N ASN A 55 28.25 -5.55 -15.01
CA ASN A 55 28.85 -4.28 -14.60
C ASN A 55 27.86 -3.12 -14.77
N LYS A 56 27.13 -3.07 -15.91
CA LYS A 56 26.08 -2.06 -16.12
C LYS A 56 24.96 -2.15 -15.08
N LEU A 57 24.55 -3.36 -14.72
CA LEU A 57 23.53 -3.58 -13.69
C LEU A 57 24.01 -3.11 -12.32
N GLU A 58 25.23 -3.50 -11.94
CA GLU A 58 25.84 -3.12 -10.67
C GLU A 58 25.99 -1.60 -10.56
N GLU A 59 26.56 -0.96 -11.59
CA GLU A 59 26.75 0.49 -11.68
C GLU A 59 25.41 1.24 -11.58
N GLN A 60 24.37 0.75 -12.28
CA GLN A 60 23.04 1.34 -12.23
C GLN A 60 22.44 1.25 -10.83
N ILE A 61 22.59 0.12 -10.13
CA ILE A 61 22.06 -0.04 -8.76
C ILE A 61 22.79 0.91 -7.81
N ILE A 62 24.12 0.95 -7.85
CA ILE A 62 24.96 1.82 -6.99
C ILE A 62 24.52 3.27 -7.12
N HIS A 63 24.42 3.77 -8.36
CA HIS A 63 24.18 5.18 -8.65
C HIS A 63 22.69 5.54 -8.76
N TYR A 64 21.78 4.59 -8.51
CA TYR A 64 20.36 4.84 -8.63
C TYR A 64 19.88 5.92 -7.64
N VAL A 65 19.24 6.95 -8.19
CA VAL A 65 18.54 7.98 -7.43
C VAL A 65 17.09 8.04 -7.91
N SER A 66 16.14 7.79 -6.99
CA SER A 66 14.72 7.86 -7.32
C SER A 66 14.34 9.26 -7.82
N PRO A 67 13.49 9.39 -8.85
CA PRO A 67 12.96 10.68 -9.29
C PRO A 67 12.28 11.48 -8.16
N GLU A 68 11.72 10.79 -7.16
CA GLU A 68 11.08 11.40 -5.99
C GLU A 68 12.06 11.81 -4.87
N ALA A 69 13.35 11.48 -4.97
CA ALA A 69 14.31 11.65 -3.88
C ALA A 69 14.38 13.11 -3.38
N LYS A 70 14.41 14.08 -4.31
CA LYS A 70 14.41 15.51 -3.98
C LYS A 70 13.16 15.93 -3.21
N GLN A 71 11.98 15.50 -3.67
CA GLN A 71 10.71 15.84 -3.03
C GLN A 71 10.59 15.20 -1.64
N ARG A 72 11.07 13.96 -1.47
CA ARG A 72 11.11 13.27 -0.17
C ARG A 72 12.03 13.99 0.81
N LEU A 73 13.21 14.40 0.36
CA LEU A 73 14.14 15.17 1.18
C LEU A 73 13.54 16.53 1.58
N ALA A 74 12.90 17.23 0.65
CA ALA A 74 12.21 18.49 0.93
C ALA A 74 11.12 18.33 2.00
N ARG A 75 10.24 17.33 1.86
CA ARG A 75 9.19 17.01 2.84
C ARG A 75 9.76 16.69 4.23
N ARG A 76 10.88 15.97 4.29
CA ARG A 76 11.57 15.68 5.56
C ARG A 76 12.11 16.96 6.21
N ILE A 77 12.75 17.83 5.43
CA ILE A 77 13.28 19.12 5.93
C ILE A 77 12.13 19.96 6.47
N GLU A 78 11.04 20.07 5.73
CA GLU A 78 9.84 20.80 6.13
C GLU A 78 9.23 20.25 7.43
N ARG A 79 9.06 18.91 7.52
CA ARG A 79 8.54 18.29 8.74
C ARG A 79 9.45 18.51 9.96
N ASN A 80 10.76 18.48 9.77
CA ASN A 80 11.70 18.73 10.86
C ASN A 80 11.79 20.21 11.25
N LYS A 81 11.32 21.13 10.41
CA LYS A 81 11.20 22.56 10.75
C LYS A 81 9.98 22.87 11.61
N SER A 82 8.92 22.05 11.56
CA SER A 82 7.62 22.37 12.19
C SER A 82 7.57 22.25 13.72
N GLN A 83 8.71 22.28 14.43
CA GLN A 83 8.83 22.27 15.90
C GLN A 83 7.98 21.23 16.65
N ASP A 84 7.66 20.09 16.03
CA ASP A 84 7.23 18.94 16.81
C ASP A 84 8.44 18.39 17.58
N ASP A 85 8.20 17.92 18.80
CA ASP A 85 9.22 17.43 19.75
C ASP A 85 9.98 16.17 19.27
N TYR A 86 9.80 15.77 18.00
CA TYR A 86 10.43 14.63 17.36
C TYR A 86 10.93 14.97 15.96
N ARG A 87 12.21 14.65 15.70
CA ARG A 87 12.79 14.72 14.36
C ARG A 87 12.55 13.42 13.62
N VAL A 88 12.00 13.51 12.41
CA VAL A 88 11.83 12.36 11.53
C VAL A 88 13.10 12.09 10.71
N TYR A 89 13.51 10.83 10.69
CA TYR A 89 14.51 10.29 9.79
C TYR A 89 13.83 9.40 8.75
N TRP A 90 13.56 9.96 7.57
CA TRP A 90 13.05 9.21 6.42
C TRP A 90 14.20 9.03 5.42
N PRO A 91 14.71 7.80 5.21
CA PRO A 91 15.72 7.55 4.19
C PRO A 91 15.13 7.84 2.80
N PHE A 92 15.87 8.59 1.99
CA PHE A 92 15.50 8.90 0.60
C PHE A 92 16.39 8.16 -0.42
N TRP A 93 17.45 7.51 0.06
CA TRP A 93 18.44 6.76 -0.70
C TRP A 93 19.02 5.65 0.19
N GLY A 94 19.65 4.64 -0.41
CA GLY A 94 20.38 3.58 0.29
C GLY A 94 19.56 2.32 0.56
N SER A 95 18.25 2.44 0.83
CA SER A 95 17.40 1.27 1.09
C SER A 95 17.30 0.36 -0.14
N LEU A 96 17.13 0.94 -1.33
CA LEU A 96 17.06 0.19 -2.58
C LEU A 96 18.41 -0.43 -2.94
N GLN A 97 19.49 0.34 -2.79
CA GLN A 97 20.85 -0.16 -2.97
C GLN A 97 21.08 -1.39 -2.10
N TYR A 98 20.78 -1.29 -0.81
CA TYR A 98 20.95 -2.40 0.12
C TYR A 98 20.16 -3.65 -0.30
N GLU A 99 18.87 -3.49 -0.62
CA GLU A 99 17.98 -4.59 -0.99
C GLU A 99 18.41 -5.33 -2.26
N LEU A 100 18.91 -4.61 -3.27
CA LEU A 100 19.30 -5.17 -4.56
C LEU A 100 20.75 -5.68 -4.58
N LEU A 101 21.69 -4.94 -3.99
CA LEU A 101 23.09 -5.36 -3.94
C LEU A 101 23.26 -6.60 -3.06
N SER A 102 22.45 -6.75 -2.00
CA SER A 102 22.49 -7.92 -1.12
C SER A 102 22.07 -9.23 -1.79
N VAL A 103 21.44 -9.19 -2.98
CA VAL A 103 21.04 -10.40 -3.72
C VAL A 103 21.97 -10.74 -4.89
N LEU A 104 23.00 -9.92 -5.14
CA LEU A 104 24.02 -10.19 -6.15
C LEU A 104 24.96 -11.33 -5.71
N PRO A 105 25.59 -12.06 -6.63
CA PRO A 105 26.48 -13.17 -6.31
C PRO A 105 27.76 -12.63 -5.67
N LYS A 106 28.11 -13.14 -4.49
CA LYS A 106 29.24 -12.64 -3.68
C LYS A 106 30.59 -12.77 -4.39
N GLU A 107 30.69 -13.71 -5.31
CA GLU A 107 31.89 -13.98 -6.09
C GLU A 107 32.06 -12.99 -7.27
N ARG A 108 31.03 -12.19 -7.57
CA ARG A 108 31.00 -11.26 -8.71
C ARG A 108 30.92 -9.78 -8.30
N ILE A 109 30.59 -9.47 -7.05
CA ILE A 109 30.47 -8.08 -6.59
C ILE A 109 31.81 -7.36 -6.58
N SER A 110 31.81 -6.08 -6.94
CA SER A 110 33.00 -5.23 -6.85
C SER A 110 33.33 -4.80 -5.42
N ASN A 111 34.56 -4.32 -5.21
CA ASN A 111 34.97 -3.73 -3.93
C ASN A 111 34.11 -2.52 -3.54
N GLU A 112 33.63 -1.75 -4.53
CA GLU A 112 32.72 -0.63 -4.30
C GLU A 112 31.40 -1.10 -3.68
N VAL A 113 30.81 -2.19 -4.19
CA VAL A 113 29.60 -2.79 -3.60
C VAL A 113 29.86 -3.28 -2.19
N ILE A 114 30.99 -3.93 -1.94
CA ILE A 114 31.37 -4.43 -0.61
C ILE A 114 31.42 -3.28 0.39
N ASP A 115 32.09 -2.18 0.05
CA ASP A 115 32.24 -1.03 0.93
C ASP A 115 30.91 -0.27 1.10
N LEU A 116 30.13 -0.14 0.03
CA LEU A 116 28.79 0.44 0.10
C LEU A 116 27.87 -0.37 1.02
N LEU A 117 27.84 -1.70 0.90
CA LEU A 117 27.03 -2.56 1.76
C LEU A 117 27.43 -2.40 3.24
N LYS A 118 28.73 -2.33 3.57
CA LYS A 118 29.17 -2.08 4.95
C LYS A 118 28.64 -0.75 5.50
N VAL A 119 28.63 0.31 4.69
CA VAL A 119 28.10 1.62 5.09
C VAL A 119 26.58 1.55 5.29
N LEU A 120 25.86 0.89 4.38
CA LEU A 120 24.40 0.76 4.44
C LEU A 120 23.96 -0.11 5.62
N GLU A 121 24.65 -1.21 5.91
CA GLU A 121 24.37 -2.09 7.07
C GLU A 121 24.51 -1.35 8.41
N ARG A 122 25.51 -0.47 8.55
CA ARG A 122 25.67 0.35 9.76
C ARG A 122 24.49 1.29 9.99
N SER A 123 23.82 1.71 8.92
CA SER A 123 22.73 2.68 9.00
C SER A 123 21.39 2.07 9.40
N ASN A 124 21.26 0.72 9.35
CA ASN A 124 20.18 -0.25 9.65
C ASN A 124 18.76 0.20 10.09
N SER A 125 18.36 1.41 9.76
CA SER A 125 17.02 1.97 9.93
C SER A 125 16.45 2.18 8.54
N PHE A 126 16.42 1.10 7.76
CA PHE A 126 15.56 1.02 6.58
C PHE A 126 14.26 0.41 7.06
N PRO A 127 13.24 1.21 7.41
CA PRO A 127 11.95 0.63 7.70
C PRO A 127 11.46 -0.06 6.41
N ASP A 128 11.03 -1.31 6.57
CA ASP A 128 10.44 -2.18 5.53
C ASP A 128 9.25 -1.51 4.79
N SER A 129 8.78 -0.38 5.32
CA SER A 129 7.63 0.39 4.85
C SER A 129 7.85 1.17 3.55
N PHE A 130 9.09 1.37 3.06
CA PHE A 130 9.32 2.16 1.85
C PHE A 130 8.78 1.51 0.57
N TYR A 131 8.83 0.18 0.54
CA TYR A 131 8.34 -0.63 -0.59
C TYR A 131 7.26 -1.64 -0.17
N GLY A 132 6.87 -1.62 1.11
CA GLY A 132 5.71 -2.34 1.61
C GLY A 132 4.43 -1.75 1.01
N SER A 133 3.75 -2.55 0.18
CA SER A 133 2.34 -2.32 -0.12
C SER A 133 1.55 -3.30 0.72
N HIS A 134 0.55 -2.81 1.43
CA HIS A 134 -0.41 -3.68 2.08
C HIS A 134 -1.58 -3.89 1.12
N CYS A 135 -1.95 -5.14 0.90
CA CYS A 135 -3.19 -5.52 0.25
C CYS A 135 -4.06 -6.22 1.29
N GLY A 136 -5.34 -5.89 1.31
CA GLY A 136 -6.27 -6.48 2.26
C GLY A 136 -7.65 -5.88 2.11
N SER A 137 -8.64 -6.55 2.69
CA SER A 137 -10.00 -6.01 2.76
C SER A 137 -10.01 -4.69 3.53
N VAL A 138 -10.87 -3.77 3.09
CA VAL A 138 -11.17 -2.55 3.84
C VAL A 138 -12.38 -2.85 4.72
N VAL A 139 -12.32 -2.39 5.97
CA VAL A 139 -13.40 -2.51 6.93
C VAL A 139 -13.57 -1.20 7.69
N SER A 140 -14.79 -0.91 8.11
CA SER A 140 -15.03 0.22 8.99
C SER A 140 -14.53 -0.07 10.43
N PRO A 141 -14.21 0.98 11.23
CA PRO A 141 -13.86 0.84 12.64
C PRO A 141 -15.02 0.34 13.52
N LEU A 142 -16.24 0.27 12.97
CA LEU A 142 -17.46 -0.19 13.64
C LEU A 142 -17.77 -1.67 13.35
N GLN A 143 -16.98 -2.33 12.49
CA GLN A 143 -17.21 -3.71 12.11
C GLN A 143 -17.41 -4.62 13.33
N GLY A 144 -18.56 -5.29 13.36
CA GLY A 144 -18.93 -6.24 14.42
C GLY A 144 -19.37 -5.61 15.75
N LYS A 145 -19.46 -4.28 15.85
CA LYS A 145 -19.93 -3.59 17.06
C LYS A 145 -21.44 -3.33 16.99
N ASN A 146 -22.11 -3.44 18.13
CA ASN A 146 -23.50 -2.99 18.27
C ASN A 146 -23.52 -1.49 18.58
N ILE A 147 -23.94 -0.68 17.62
CA ILE A 147 -23.90 0.78 17.70
C ILE A 147 -25.29 1.34 18.00
N SER A 148 -25.39 2.15 19.05
CA SER A 148 -26.67 2.73 19.48
C SER A 148 -27.24 3.74 18.46
N PRO A 149 -28.56 3.96 18.43
CA PRO A 149 -29.19 5.00 17.60
C PRO A 149 -28.63 6.40 17.86
N LYS A 150 -28.29 6.71 19.13
CA LYS A 150 -27.69 8.00 19.52
C LYS A 150 -26.29 8.17 18.90
N THR A 151 -25.50 7.10 18.87
CA THR A 151 -24.18 7.11 18.22
C THR A 151 -24.30 7.25 16.71
N TRP A 152 -25.24 6.51 16.09
CA TRP A 152 -25.51 6.63 14.66
C TRP A 152 -25.98 8.02 14.25
N ARG A 153 -26.83 8.67 15.05
CA ARG A 153 -27.20 10.08 14.85
C ARG A 153 -25.95 10.96 14.67
N ASN A 154 -25.00 10.86 15.59
CA ASN A 154 -23.79 11.67 15.56
C ASN A 154 -22.94 11.35 14.31
N ILE A 155 -22.82 10.08 13.93
CA ILE A 155 -22.05 9.66 12.74
C ILE A 155 -22.68 10.20 11.45
N LEU A 156 -24.00 10.13 11.32
CA LEU A 156 -24.73 10.54 10.10
C LEU A 156 -24.67 12.05 9.85
N ILE A 157 -24.67 12.86 10.91
CA ILE A 157 -24.63 14.33 10.83
C ILE A 157 -23.20 14.90 10.93
N SER A 158 -22.20 14.06 11.18
CA SER A 158 -20.82 14.53 11.30
C SER A 158 -20.36 15.14 9.98
N PRO A 159 -19.72 16.32 10.00
CA PRO A 159 -19.18 16.92 8.78
C PRO A 159 -18.14 15.99 8.14
N LYS A 160 -18.00 16.05 6.82
CA LYS A 160 -16.99 15.28 6.07
C LYS A 160 -15.60 15.78 6.50
N GLY A 161 -15.03 15.14 7.52
CA GLY A 161 -13.62 15.30 7.87
C GLY A 161 -12.72 14.47 6.95
N GLU A 162 -11.41 14.56 7.17
CA GLU A 162 -10.45 13.69 6.50
C GLU A 162 -10.75 12.21 6.80
N THR A 163 -10.78 11.40 5.74
CA THR A 163 -10.89 9.95 5.89
C THR A 163 -9.61 9.42 6.53
N LYS A 164 -9.74 8.79 7.70
CA LYS A 164 -8.62 8.15 8.38
C LYS A 164 -8.58 6.68 7.98
N CYS A 165 -7.45 6.24 7.46
CA CYS A 165 -7.18 4.83 7.15
C CYS A 165 -5.95 4.37 7.92
N ARG A 166 -6.01 3.17 8.51
CA ARG A 166 -4.87 2.52 9.16
C ARG A 166 -4.80 1.04 8.80
N TRP A 167 -3.59 0.50 8.77
CA TRP A 167 -3.36 -0.94 8.55
C TRP A 167 -3.36 -1.70 9.89
N ASP A 168 -4.10 -2.81 9.95
CA ASP A 168 -4.04 -3.77 11.06
C ASP A 168 -3.17 -4.96 10.65
N SER A 169 -1.91 -4.96 11.11
CA SER A 169 -0.93 -6.00 10.77
C SER A 169 -1.31 -7.41 11.23
N LYS A 170 -2.12 -7.53 12.30
CA LYS A 170 -2.53 -8.82 12.86
C LYS A 170 -3.66 -9.43 12.03
N ARG A 171 -4.63 -8.61 11.61
CA ARG A 171 -5.78 -9.04 10.81
C ARG A 171 -5.53 -8.98 9.31
N LYS A 172 -4.46 -8.31 8.87
CA LYS A 172 -4.12 -8.05 7.46
C LYS A 172 -5.24 -7.33 6.71
N ILE A 173 -5.83 -6.31 7.33
CA ILE A 173 -6.92 -5.50 6.77
C ILE A 173 -6.68 -4.00 6.97
N PHE A 174 -7.34 -3.19 6.16
CA PHE A 174 -7.43 -1.75 6.34
C PHE A 174 -8.64 -1.39 7.18
N ILE A 175 -8.43 -0.54 8.18
CA ILE A 175 -9.51 0.06 8.98
C ILE A 175 -9.68 1.51 8.51
N GLU A 176 -10.79 1.79 7.86
CA GLU A 176 -11.08 3.07 7.22
C GLU A 176 -12.37 3.69 7.76
N SER A 177 -12.31 4.97 8.15
CA SER A 177 -13.44 5.72 8.69
C SER A 177 -14.19 6.55 7.63
N SER A 178 -14.23 6.09 6.38
CA SER A 178 -14.94 6.81 5.31
C SER A 178 -16.45 6.63 5.44
N PRO A 179 -17.27 7.59 4.97
CA PRO A 179 -18.72 7.43 4.93
C PRO A 179 -19.17 6.19 4.15
N ARG A 180 -18.40 5.77 3.13
CA ARG A 180 -18.66 4.55 2.35
C ARG A 180 -18.53 3.29 3.22
N GLU A 181 -17.43 3.15 3.95
CA GLU A 181 -17.21 1.98 4.81
C GLU A 181 -18.16 1.97 6.02
N LEU A 182 -18.42 3.14 6.60
CA LEU A 182 -19.40 3.28 7.68
C LEU A 182 -20.83 2.94 7.22
N ALA A 183 -21.18 3.22 5.96
CA ALA A 183 -22.49 2.89 5.40
C ALA A 183 -22.75 1.37 5.32
N ILE A 184 -21.70 0.55 5.20
CA ILE A 184 -21.82 -0.91 5.22
C ILE A 184 -22.32 -1.39 6.59
N ASP A 185 -21.74 -0.87 7.67
CA ASP A 185 -22.19 -1.18 9.04
C ASP A 185 -23.55 -0.54 9.37
N PHE A 186 -23.83 0.63 8.79
CA PHE A 186 -25.14 1.26 8.91
C PHE A 186 -26.23 0.39 8.28
N ARG A 187 -25.98 -0.14 7.07
CA ARG A 187 -26.89 -1.08 6.40
C ARG A 187 -27.17 -2.30 7.26
N SER A 188 -26.13 -2.92 7.82
CA SER A 188 -26.28 -4.07 8.73
C SER A 188 -27.13 -3.73 9.96
N THR A 189 -27.00 -2.51 10.49
CA THR A 189 -27.80 -2.02 11.61
C THR A 189 -29.27 -1.78 11.21
N VAL A 190 -29.51 -1.14 10.07
CA VAL A 190 -30.85 -0.90 9.51
C VAL A 190 -31.56 -2.22 9.25
N SER A 191 -30.88 -3.23 8.69
CA SER A 191 -31.46 -4.55 8.45
C SER A 191 -31.95 -5.25 9.71
N LYS A 192 -31.32 -4.99 10.87
CA LYS A 192 -31.76 -5.54 12.16
C LYS A 192 -33.01 -4.82 12.69
N ASN A 193 -33.03 -3.48 12.65
CA ASN A 193 -34.10 -2.65 13.22
C ASN A 193 -34.61 -1.57 12.23
N PRO A 194 -35.25 -1.94 11.11
CA PRO A 194 -35.47 -1.00 10.00
C PRO A 194 -36.38 0.18 10.38
N LYS A 195 -37.45 -0.06 11.16
CA LYS A 195 -38.39 1.01 11.55
C LYS A 195 -37.72 2.12 12.35
N GLU A 196 -36.84 1.76 13.27
CA GLU A 196 -36.13 2.71 14.14
C GLU A 196 -35.16 3.57 13.33
N TYR A 197 -34.31 2.92 12.52
CA TYR A 197 -33.26 3.62 11.79
C TYR A 197 -33.75 4.37 10.55
N VAL A 198 -34.82 3.92 9.89
CA VAL A 198 -35.50 4.69 8.82
C VAL A 198 -36.10 5.98 9.39
N SER A 199 -36.82 5.87 10.51
CA SER A 199 -37.41 7.04 11.18
C SER A 199 -36.31 8.01 11.65
N LEU A 200 -35.22 7.49 12.22
CA LEU A 200 -34.05 8.29 12.60
C LEU A 200 -33.47 9.03 11.39
N PHE A 201 -33.25 8.33 10.27
CA PHE A 201 -32.64 8.91 9.07
C PHE A 201 -33.51 10.03 8.49
N LEU A 202 -34.83 9.78 8.32
CA LEU A 202 -35.76 10.77 7.77
C LEU A 202 -35.79 12.04 8.63
N ASN A 203 -35.90 11.89 9.97
CA ASN A 203 -35.89 13.01 10.90
C ASN A 203 -34.60 13.85 10.81
N LEU A 204 -33.45 13.20 10.59
CA LEU A 204 -32.17 13.90 10.45
C LEU A 204 -32.02 14.58 9.10
N SER A 205 -32.48 13.94 8.02
CA SER A 205 -32.36 14.45 6.65
C SER A 205 -33.13 15.75 6.40
N SER A 206 -34.16 16.02 7.20
CA SER A 206 -34.92 17.29 7.14
C SER A 206 -34.09 18.50 7.58
N ASN A 207 -33.12 18.29 8.47
CA ASN A 207 -32.39 19.38 9.14
C ASN A 207 -30.86 19.35 8.91
N HIS A 208 -30.32 18.26 8.37
CA HIS A 208 -28.89 18.07 8.19
C HIS A 208 -28.57 17.48 6.81
N LYS A 209 -27.47 17.92 6.22
CA LYS A 209 -26.94 17.33 4.99
C LYS A 209 -26.23 16.01 5.30
N ILE A 210 -26.88 14.90 4.97
CA ILE A 210 -26.33 13.55 5.17
C ILE A 210 -25.52 13.13 3.92
N ASN A 211 -24.43 12.38 4.13
CA ASN A 211 -23.64 11.83 3.02
C ASN A 211 -24.46 10.79 2.23
N GLU A 212 -24.38 10.86 0.89
CA GLU A 212 -25.12 9.98 -0.04
C GLU A 212 -24.86 8.48 0.18
N HIS A 213 -23.68 8.08 0.62
CA HIS A 213 -23.39 6.68 0.91
C HIS A 213 -24.30 6.10 2.01
N TYR A 214 -24.77 6.93 2.95
CA TYR A 214 -25.72 6.47 3.95
C TYR A 214 -27.14 6.29 3.38
N ILE A 215 -27.47 6.93 2.26
CA ILE A 215 -28.70 6.66 1.50
C ILE A 215 -28.60 5.24 0.91
N ASP A 216 -27.46 4.88 0.33
CA ASP A 216 -27.22 3.51 -0.15
C ASP A 216 -27.25 2.49 0.99
N GLY A 217 -26.71 2.84 2.17
CA GLY A 217 -26.78 2.01 3.36
C GLY A 217 -28.22 1.77 3.82
N LEU A 218 -29.06 2.81 3.77
CA LEU A 218 -30.48 2.74 4.12
C LEU A 218 -31.29 1.93 3.09
N LEU A 219 -31.06 2.15 1.80
CA LEU A 219 -31.81 1.56 0.69
C LEU A 219 -31.28 0.19 0.24
N GLY A 220 -30.08 -0.19 0.67
CA GLY A 220 -29.41 -1.43 0.27
C GLY A 220 -30.23 -2.69 0.59
N ASP A 221 -31.11 -2.63 1.58
CA ASP A 221 -32.03 -3.74 1.90
C ASP A 221 -33.31 -3.73 1.03
N CYS A 222 -33.70 -2.57 0.49
CA CYS A 222 -34.84 -2.45 -0.43
C CYS A 222 -34.52 -3.00 -1.83
N ARG A 223 -33.24 -3.08 -2.23
CA ARG A 223 -32.84 -3.66 -3.53
C ARG A 223 -32.67 -5.19 -3.52
N LEU A 224 -32.33 -5.81 -2.38
CA LEU A 224 -32.09 -7.27 -2.35
C LEU A 224 -33.36 -8.12 -2.19
N ARG A 225 -34.51 -7.55 -1.81
CA ARG A 225 -35.77 -8.31 -1.72
C ARG A 225 -36.55 -8.45 -3.03
N LYS A 226 -36.13 -7.81 -4.13
CA LYS A 226 -36.79 -7.94 -5.44
C LYS A 226 -36.16 -8.95 -6.40
N ASN A 227 -34.97 -9.50 -6.08
CA ASN A 227 -34.23 -10.39 -6.99
C ASN A 227 -33.97 -11.82 -6.47
N SER A 228 -34.78 -12.31 -5.51
CA SER A 228 -34.75 -13.72 -5.09
C SER A 228 -36.04 -14.48 -5.41
N ARG A 229 -36.54 -14.31 -6.64
CA ARG A 229 -37.34 -15.31 -7.36
C ARG A 229 -36.88 -15.24 -8.82
N TYR A 230 -36.73 -16.40 -9.47
CA TYR A 230 -36.06 -16.65 -10.77
C TYR A 230 -34.53 -16.65 -10.63
N TYR A 231 -33.78 -17.76 -10.75
CA TYR A 231 -33.85 -18.93 -11.65
C TYR A 231 -33.49 -20.21 -10.84
N PHE A 232 -34.38 -21.21 -10.78
CA PHE A 232 -34.51 -22.45 -11.59
C PHE A 232 -33.48 -23.56 -11.30
N LYS A 233 -34.06 -24.77 -11.15
CA LYS A 233 -33.49 -26.11 -11.05
C LYS A 233 -32.32 -26.37 -12.01
#